data_AF-A0AAC8YV55-F1
#
_entry.id   AF-A0AAC8YV55-F1
#
_cell.length_a   1.000
_cell.length_b   1.000
_cell.length_c   1.000
_cell.angle_alpha   90.00
_cell.angle_beta   90.00
_cell.angle_gamma   90.00
#
_symmetry.space_group_name_H-M   'P 1'
#
loop_
_entity.id
_entity.type
_entity.pdbx_description
1 polymer ?
#
loop_
_entity_poly.entity_id
_entity_poly.type
_entity_poly.pdbx_seq_one_letter_code
_entity_poly.pdbx_strand_id
1 'polypeptide(L)' 'MVSPDGLAVALGTVLGREVKADPVPREAWVSTLEKMGFPNGQTWAFEEVYDGVNAHWIGFGAGALNALRA' A
#
# COMPACT_ATOMS: atom_id res chain seq x y z
N MET A 1 -14.76 -2.01 -2.02
CA MET A 1 -13.29 -2.11 -1.95
C MET A 1 -12.73 -1.04 -2.87
N VAL A 2 -11.81 -0.20 -2.41
CA VAL A 2 -11.19 0.83 -3.25
C VAL A 2 -10.10 0.14 -4.10
N SER A 3 -10.09 0.36 -5.42
CA SER A 3 -9.03 -0.16 -6.29
C SER A 3 -7.74 0.67 -6.15
N PRO A 4 -6.55 0.13 -6.48
CA PRO A 4 -5.31 0.89 -6.48
C PRO A 4 -5.39 2.17 -7.35
N ASP A 5 -5.98 2.08 -8.54
CA ASP A 5 -6.19 3.24 -9.42
C ASP A 5 -7.13 4.28 -8.80
N GLY A 6 -8.21 3.83 -8.15
CA GLY A 6 -9.13 4.72 -7.45
C GLY A 6 -8.46 5.46 -6.29
N LEU A 7 -7.57 4.77 -5.57
CA LEU A 7 -6.76 5.38 -4.51
C LEU A 7 -5.76 6.39 -5.08
N ALA A 8 -5.10 6.07 -6.19
CA ALA A 8 -4.15 6.98 -6.85
C ALA A 8 -4.83 8.27 -7.33
N VAL A 9 -6.03 8.17 -7.93
CA VAL A 9 -6.83 9.35 -8.35
C VAL A 9 -7.20 10.22 -7.15
N ALA A 10 -7.66 9.61 -6.05
CA ALA A 10 -8.01 10.35 -4.83
C ALA A 10 -6.79 11.08 -4.25
N LEU A 11 -5.63 10.42 -4.20
CA LEU A 11 -4.39 11.02 -3.72
C LEU A 11 -3.91 12.16 -4.63
N GLY A 12 -3.98 11.98 -5.95
CA GLY A 12 -3.61 13.01 -6.91
C GLY A 12 -4.48 14.26 -6.80
N THR A 13 -5.77 14.08 -6.52
CA THR A 13 -6.71 15.19 -6.26
C THR A 13 -6.28 16.03 -5.05
N VAL A 14 -5.89 15.39 -3.95
CA VAL A 14 -5.44 16.07 -2.73
C VAL A 14 -4.09 16.78 -2.93
N LEU A 15 -3.17 16.14 -3.65
CA LEU A 15 -1.82 16.68 -3.88
C LEU A 15 -1.76 17.73 -5.00
N GLY A 16 -2.84 17.91 -5.77
CA GLY A 16 -2.87 18.83 -6.92
C GLY A 16 -1.91 18.44 -8.05
N ARG A 17 -1.58 17.15 -8.17
CA ARG A 17 -0.70 16.60 -9.23
C ARG A 17 -1.12 15.20 -9.63
N GLU A 18 -0.73 14.80 -10.84
CA GLU A 18 -0.99 13.43 -11.31
C GLU A 18 -0.30 12.41 -10.40
N VAL A 19 -1.04 11.37 -10.02
CA VAL A 19 -0.54 10.20 -9.29
C VAL A 19 -1.08 8.96 -10.00
N LYS A 20 -0.19 8.00 -10.26
CA LYS A 20 -0.50 6.73 -10.92
C LYS A 20 -0.15 5.59 -10.00
N ALA A 21 -0.99 4.55 -9.98
CA ALA A 21 -0.63 3.28 -9.39
C ALA A 21 0.38 2.58 -10.32
N ASP A 22 1.50 2.12 -9.78
CA ASP A 22 2.52 1.38 -10.52
C ASP A 22 2.73 0.02 -9.84
N PRO A 23 2.33 -1.09 -10.48
CA PRO A 23 2.44 -2.41 -9.88
C PRO A 23 3.89 -2.88 -9.85
N VAL A 24 4.37 -3.28 -8.66
CA VAL A 24 5.70 -3.85 -8.48
C VAL A 24 5.60 -5.39 -8.50
N PRO A 25 6.38 -6.10 -9.34
CA PRO A 25 6.44 -7.56 -9.32
C PRO A 25 6.83 -8.10 -7.94
N ARG A 26 6.25 -9.23 -7.51
CA ARG A 26 6.41 -9.78 -6.15
C ARG A 26 7.87 -10.02 -5.77
N GLU A 27 8.67 -10.51 -6.71
CA GLU A 27 10.10 -10.76 -6.58
C GLU A 27 10.93 -9.49 -6.35
N ALA A 28 10.40 -8.32 -6.74
CA ALA A 28 11.07 -7.04 -6.59
C ALA A 28 10.70 -6.32 -5.28
N TRP A 29 9.75 -6.83 -4.49
CA TRP A 29 9.23 -6.13 -3.31
C TRP A 29 10.30 -5.82 -2.27
N VAL A 30 11.11 -6.81 -1.88
CA VAL A 30 12.19 -6.63 -0.88
C VAL A 30 13.10 -5.47 -1.31
N SER A 31 13.65 -5.57 -2.52
CA SER A 31 14.58 -4.55 -3.02
C SER A 31 13.94 -3.17 -3.18
N THR A 32 12.62 -3.11 -3.42
CA THR A 32 11.87 -1.85 -3.56
C THR A 32 11.62 -1.21 -2.20
N LEU A 33 11.21 -2.01 -1.21
CA LEU A 33 10.99 -1.54 0.16
C LEU A 33 12.29 -1.05 0.81
N GLU A 34 13.39 -1.77 0.63
CA GLU A 34 14.71 -1.34 1.12
C GLU A 34 15.12 0.01 0.50
N LYS A 35 14.89 0.23 -0.81
CA LYS A 35 15.12 1.52 -1.47
C LYS A 35 14.21 2.64 -0.96
N MET A 36 13.03 2.30 -0.44
CA MET A 36 12.11 3.24 0.21
C MET A 36 12.52 3.56 1.67
N GLY A 37 13.60 2.97 2.16
CA GLY A 37 14.17 3.25 3.48
C GLY A 37 13.85 2.20 4.55
N PHE A 38 13.26 1.06 4.18
CA PHE A 38 13.14 -0.06 5.11
C PHE A 38 14.51 -0.63 5.46
N PRO A 39 14.76 -1.03 6.72
CA PRO A 39 16.01 -1.68 7.07
C PRO A 39 16.19 -2.98 6.29
N ASN A 40 17.42 -3.21 5.81
CA ASN A 40 17.73 -4.39 5.01
C ASN A 40 17.37 -5.69 5.75
N GLY A 41 16.69 -6.60 5.05
CA GLY A 41 16.22 -7.86 5.61
C GLY A 41 15.08 -7.74 6.64
N GLN A 42 14.47 -6.56 6.81
CA GLN A 42 13.37 -6.31 7.77
C GLN A 42 12.08 -5.86 7.07
N THR A 43 11.83 -6.36 5.86
CA THR A 43 10.65 -6.03 5.04
C THR A 43 9.49 -7.01 5.20
N TRP A 44 9.74 -8.17 5.82
CA TRP A 44 8.83 -9.33 5.83
C TRP A 44 7.39 -8.99 6.25
N ALA A 45 7.20 -8.17 7.28
CA ALA A 45 5.88 -7.82 7.77
C ALA A 45 5.07 -7.01 6.75
N PHE A 46 5.73 -6.15 5.97
CA PHE A 46 5.07 -5.39 4.91
C PHE A 46 4.71 -6.27 3.72
N GLU A 47 5.58 -7.22 3.38
CA GLU A 47 5.29 -8.20 2.32
C GLU A 47 4.05 -9.03 2.65
N GLU A 48 3.92 -9.54 3.87
CA GLU A 48 2.75 -10.29 4.32
C GLU A 48 1.46 -9.45 4.27
N VAL A 49 1.53 -8.16 4.63
CA VAL A 49 0.39 -7.25 4.52
C VAL A 49 -0.03 -7.07 3.06
N TYR A 50 0.93 -6.87 2.15
CA TYR A 50 0.60 -6.72 0.73
C TYR A 50 0.07 -8.02 0.11
N ASP A 51 0.62 -9.17 0.48
CA ASP A 51 0.09 -10.47 0.06
C ASP A 51 -1.35 -10.65 0.57
N GLY A 52 -1.64 -10.30 1.83
CA GLY A 52 -2.98 -10.34 2.39
C GLY A 52 -3.98 -9.39 1.72
N VAL A 53 -3.54 -8.18 1.35
CA VAL A 53 -4.36 -7.21 0.59
C VAL A 53 -4.65 -7.72 -0.81
N ASN A 54 -3.64 -8.22 -1.52
CA ASN A 54 -3.76 -8.72 -2.89
C ASN A 54 -4.59 -10.01 -2.97
N ALA A 55 -4.53 -10.86 -1.94
CA ALA A 55 -5.38 -12.04 -1.78
C ALA A 55 -6.81 -11.70 -1.28
N HIS A 56 -7.12 -10.41 -1.06
CA HIS A 56 -8.40 -9.92 -0.52
C HIS A 56 -8.74 -10.42 0.89
N TRP A 57 -7.76 -10.94 1.64
CA TRP A 57 -7.93 -11.33 3.05
C TRP A 57 -7.89 -10.11 3.97
N ILE A 58 -7.15 -9.08 3.59
CA ILE A 58 -7.13 -7.77 4.24
C ILE A 58 -7.90 -6.77 3.37
N GLY A 59 -9.05 -6.31 3.86
CA GLY A 59 -9.84 -5.27 3.20
C GLY A 59 -9.56 -3.88 3.79
N PHE A 60 -9.46 -2.86 2.93
CA PHE A 60 -9.50 -1.46 3.38
C PHE A 60 -10.94 -1.08 3.75
N GLY A 61 -11.38 -1.45 4.96
CA GLY A 61 -12.69 -1.12 5.51
C GLY A 61 -12.65 0.15 6.37
N ALA A 62 -13.72 0.95 6.31
CA ALA A 62 -13.91 2.24 7.00
C ALA A 62 -13.77 2.22 8.55
N GLY A 63 -13.45 1.08 9.17
CA GLY A 63 -13.22 0.96 10.62
C GLY A 63 -11.81 1.35 11.08
N ALA A 64 -10.79 1.26 10.24
CA ALA A 64 -9.40 1.47 10.67
C ALA A 64 -9.08 2.95 11.00
N LEU A 65 -9.70 3.90 10.29
CA LEU A 65 -9.53 5.34 10.59
C LEU A 65 -10.29 5.81 11.83
N ASN A 66 -11.31 5.07 12.28
CA ASN A 66 -12.06 5.39 13.50
C ASN A 66 -11.34 4.91 14.78
N ALA A 67 -10.48 3.90 14.68
CA ALA A 67 -9.71 3.38 15.82
C ALA A 67 -8.55 4.28 16.26
N LEU A 68 -8.16 5.27 15.45
CA LEU A 68 -7.14 6.28 15.78
C LEU A 68 -7.75 7.58 16.36
N ARG A 69 -9.06 7.59 16.59
CA ARG A 69 -9.82 8.72 17.17
C ARG A 69 -10.55 8.36 18.47
N ALA A 70 -10.28 7.19 19.05
CA ALA A 70 -10.83 6.75 20.34
C ALA A 70 -9.75 6.77 21.43
#